data_AF-A0A067F200-F1
#
_entry.id   AF-A0A067F200-F1
#
_cell.length_a   1.000
_cell.length_b   1.000
_cell.length_c   1.000
_cell.angle_alpha   90.00
_cell.angle_beta   90.00
_cell.angle_gamma   90.00
#
_symmetry.space_group_name_H-M   'P 1'
#
loop_
_entity.id
_entity.type
_entity.pdbx_description
1 polymer ?
#
loop_
_entity_poly.entity_id
_entity_poly.type
_entity_poly.pdbx_seq_one_letter_code
_entity_poly.pdbx_strand_id
1 'polypeptide(L)'
;CKTCGQRQFLCPGHFGHIDLVVPVYNPLLFNLLYTLLKRICFFCHHFKASRREVEKCVRKLELIIKGDIIAAKSLDLDLPSESSNPEDSDVSNKSSCSMVTPRGNYDNVRNLKPQEWTSLQFAEAKLALLQFLKIETTKCGNCKAKNPRISKPTFGWIHMNGMPHADIRANLIRGCNLGETFSGGEEEKDLGASSDVDAPETHSFNGTFPGTQDTAARRHQKGSGAVPSGFKKQKDLFSGPLLPSDVKDIIEKLWENEFELCSFISDMQQQGFGKKAGHSIFFLGVVLVPPIKFRLPSKGGDSVMEHPQTVLLSKVLQANIYLANAYVNQPDNAKVIVARWMNLQQSVNVLFDGKNAA
;
A
#
# COMPACT_ATOMS: atom_id res chain seq x y z
N CYS A 1 -36.29 22.34 11.59
CA CYS A 1 -35.32 21.40 10.97
C CYS A 1 -36.11 20.45 10.06
N LYS A 2 -35.64 20.14 8.84
CA LYS A 2 -36.38 19.25 7.92
C LYS A 2 -36.41 17.78 8.38
N THR A 3 -35.43 17.35 9.19
CA THR A 3 -35.32 15.94 9.64
C THR A 3 -36.12 15.67 10.92
N CYS A 4 -35.93 16.45 11.98
CA CYS A 4 -36.64 16.23 13.26
C CYS A 4 -37.87 17.11 13.48
N GLY A 5 -38.19 18.05 12.57
CA GLY A 5 -39.30 19.00 12.72
C GLY A 5 -39.08 20.10 13.78
N GLN A 6 -38.10 19.94 14.69
CA GLN A 6 -37.87 20.87 15.80
C GLN A 6 -37.30 22.23 15.37
N ARG A 7 -37.52 23.25 16.22
CA ARG A 7 -36.91 24.59 16.11
C ARG A 7 -35.42 24.56 16.49
N GLN A 8 -34.69 25.66 16.23
CA GLN A 8 -33.24 25.75 16.40
C GLN A 8 -32.74 25.26 17.77
N PHE A 9 -33.35 25.72 18.87
CA PHE A 9 -32.91 25.39 20.23
C PHE A 9 -33.22 23.95 20.68
N LEU A 10 -34.23 23.32 20.09
CA LEU A 10 -34.67 21.96 20.41
C LEU A 10 -34.11 20.91 19.44
N CYS A 11 -33.43 21.35 18.38
CA CYS A 11 -32.87 20.45 17.39
C CYS A 11 -31.52 19.88 17.89
N PRO A 12 -31.37 18.55 18.01
CA PRO A 12 -30.10 17.94 18.41
C PRO A 12 -29.02 18.08 17.33
N GLY A 13 -29.41 18.36 16.08
CA GLY A 13 -28.54 18.32 14.92
C GLY A 13 -28.43 16.92 14.33
N HIS A 14 -28.27 16.83 13.01
CA HIS A 14 -28.17 15.57 12.27
C HIS A 14 -26.92 15.59 11.40
N PHE A 15 -26.24 14.44 11.34
CA PHE A 15 -25.08 14.29 10.46
C PHE A 15 -25.55 14.18 9.02
N GLY A 16 -24.81 14.84 8.13
CA GLY A 16 -24.84 14.56 6.70
C GLY A 16 -23.63 13.73 6.30
N HIS A 17 -23.53 13.43 5.02
CA HIS A 17 -22.35 12.81 4.43
C HIS A 17 -22.10 13.36 3.02
N ILE A 18 -20.86 13.25 2.57
CA ILE A 18 -20.45 13.48 1.18
C ILE A 18 -19.93 12.14 0.66
N ASP A 19 -20.61 11.59 -0.33
CA ASP A 19 -20.14 10.40 -1.06
C ASP A 19 -19.04 10.82 -2.03
N LEU A 20 -17.87 10.22 -1.88
CA LEU A 20 -16.75 10.45 -2.76
C LEU A 20 -16.89 9.60 -4.02
N VAL A 21 -16.61 10.18 -5.19
CA VAL A 21 -16.70 9.49 -6.49
C VAL A 21 -15.79 8.28 -6.54
N VAL A 22 -14.63 8.37 -5.87
CA VAL A 22 -13.61 7.35 -5.76
C VAL A 22 -13.02 7.36 -4.34
N PRO A 23 -12.47 6.23 -3.87
CA PRO A 23 -11.86 6.18 -2.55
C PRO A 23 -10.64 7.11 -2.48
N VAL A 24 -10.44 7.71 -1.31
CA VAL A 24 -9.21 8.44 -0.97
C VAL A 24 -8.52 7.75 0.20
N TYR A 25 -7.22 7.93 0.36
CA TYR A 25 -6.50 7.45 1.54
C TYR A 25 -7.03 8.15 2.79
N ASN A 26 -7.21 7.39 3.86
CA ASN A 26 -7.56 7.93 5.17
C ASN A 26 -6.35 8.69 5.75
N PRO A 27 -6.42 10.03 5.94
CA PRO A 27 -5.29 10.82 6.41
C PRO A 27 -4.74 10.35 7.76
N LEU A 28 -5.61 9.88 8.65
CA LEU A 28 -5.24 9.48 10.02
C LEU A 28 -4.43 8.17 10.05
N LEU A 29 -4.67 7.28 9.08
CA LEU A 29 -4.01 5.97 8.99
C LEU A 29 -2.99 5.90 7.86
N PHE A 30 -2.77 6.99 7.13
CA PHE A 30 -1.90 7.02 5.95
C PHE A 30 -0.46 6.57 6.25
N ASN A 31 0.12 6.98 7.39
CA ASN A 31 1.48 6.57 7.75
C ASN A 31 1.59 5.07 8.08
N LEU A 32 0.53 4.49 8.68
CA LEU A 32 0.46 3.05 8.91
C LEU A 32 0.31 2.29 7.58
N LEU A 33 -0.60 2.74 6.71
CA LEU A 33 -0.77 2.19 5.36
C LEU A 33 0.55 2.22 4.57
N TYR A 34 1.25 3.36 4.59
CA TYR A 34 2.52 3.51 3.88
C TYR A 34 3.60 2.56 4.45
N THR A 35 3.64 2.39 5.78
CA THR A 35 4.52 1.40 6.41
C THR A 35 4.16 -0.01 5.97
N LEU A 36 2.88 -0.36 5.97
CA LEU A 36 2.40 -1.67 5.50
C LEU A 36 2.79 -1.91 4.04
N LEU A 37 2.57 -0.95 3.14
CA LEU A 37 2.93 -1.09 1.72
C LEU A 37 4.42 -1.37 1.50
N LYS A 38 5.31 -0.80 2.32
CA LYS A 38 6.75 -1.12 2.26
C LYS A 38 7.08 -2.56 2.68
N ARG A 39 6.19 -3.22 3.42
CA ARG A 39 6.33 -4.58 3.92
C ARG A 39 5.54 -5.62 3.13
N ILE A 40 4.68 -5.22 2.19
CA ILE A 40 3.93 -6.14 1.32
C ILE A 40 4.73 -6.44 0.07
N CYS A 41 4.66 -7.67 -0.45
CA CYS A 41 5.18 -7.99 -1.77
C CYS A 41 4.10 -7.74 -2.83
N PHE A 42 4.38 -6.94 -3.86
CA PHE A 42 3.39 -6.60 -4.89
C PHE A 42 3.16 -7.73 -5.91
N PHE A 43 3.89 -8.84 -5.79
CA PHE A 43 3.77 -10.00 -6.68
C PHE A 43 2.97 -11.13 -6.04
N CYS A 44 3.38 -11.57 -4.84
CA CYS A 44 2.69 -12.66 -4.15
C CYS A 44 1.66 -12.17 -3.12
N HIS A 45 1.54 -10.87 -2.87
CA HIS A 45 0.59 -10.27 -1.92
C HIS A 45 0.67 -10.86 -0.49
N HIS A 46 1.87 -11.28 -0.07
CA HIS A 46 2.19 -11.66 1.31
C HIS A 46 3.11 -10.59 1.91
N PHE A 47 3.35 -10.65 3.23
CA PHE A 47 4.45 -9.88 3.80
C PHE A 47 5.79 -10.30 3.18
N LYS A 48 6.70 -9.33 3.03
CA LYS A 48 8.06 -9.55 2.53
C LYS A 48 8.96 -10.19 3.59
N ALA A 49 8.54 -10.19 4.85
CA ALA A 49 9.15 -11.00 5.89
C ALA A 49 9.02 -12.49 5.51
N SER A 50 9.89 -13.33 6.07
CA SER A 50 9.76 -14.77 5.96
C SER A 50 8.52 -15.24 6.71
N ARG A 51 7.93 -16.36 6.25
CA ARG A 51 6.80 -16.99 6.93
C ARG A 51 7.06 -17.26 8.43
N ARG A 52 8.28 -17.63 8.78
CA ARG A 52 8.69 -17.84 10.18
C ARG A 52 8.57 -16.56 11.03
N GLU A 53 8.92 -15.40 10.48
CA GLU A 53 8.82 -14.12 11.19
C GLU A 53 7.36 -13.69 11.36
N VAL A 54 6.52 -13.93 10.34
CA VAL A 54 5.06 -13.68 10.42
C VAL A 54 4.44 -14.58 11.50
N GLU A 55 4.68 -15.89 11.44
CA GLU A 55 4.17 -16.86 12.43
C GLU A 55 4.66 -16.54 13.85
N LYS A 56 5.91 -16.09 14.02
CA LYS A 56 6.42 -15.63 15.31
C LYS A 56 5.64 -14.42 15.82
N CYS A 57 5.34 -13.44 14.97
CA CYS A 57 4.55 -12.27 15.34
C CYS A 57 3.11 -12.65 15.71
N VAL A 58 2.46 -13.53 14.93
CA VAL A 58 1.11 -14.04 15.23
C VAL A 58 1.08 -14.73 16.59
N ARG A 59 1.99 -15.68 16.86
CA ARG A 59 2.08 -16.35 18.17
C ARG A 59 2.31 -15.38 19.32
N LYS A 60 3.14 -14.35 19.12
CA LYS A 60 3.37 -13.31 20.12
C LYS A 60 2.08 -12.55 20.43
N LEU A 61 1.32 -12.15 19.41
CA LEU A 61 0.04 -11.45 19.58
C LEU A 61 -1.03 -12.36 20.22
N GLU A 62 -1.05 -13.65 19.88
CA GLU A 62 -1.94 -14.64 20.50
C GLU A 62 -1.66 -14.88 21.99
N LEU A 63 -0.41 -14.83 22.42
CA LEU A 63 -0.06 -14.91 23.84
C LEU A 63 -0.48 -13.64 24.58
N ILE A 64 -0.25 -12.47 23.97
CA ILE A 64 -0.63 -11.18 24.58
C ILE A 64 -2.15 -11.09 24.75
N ILE A 65 -2.95 -11.48 23.75
CA ILE A 65 -4.42 -11.45 23.86
C ILE A 65 -4.94 -12.42 24.93
N LYS A 66 -4.27 -13.58 25.12
CA LYS A 66 -4.57 -14.52 26.21
C LYS A 66 -4.13 -14.01 27.61
N GLY A 67 -3.34 -12.94 27.66
CA GLY A 67 -2.84 -12.34 28.90
C GLY A 67 -1.45 -12.84 29.33
N ASP A 68 -0.81 -13.71 28.53
CA ASP A 68 0.52 -14.24 28.83
C ASP A 68 1.63 -13.38 28.19
N ILE A 69 1.88 -12.24 28.81
CA ILE A 69 2.88 -11.27 28.33
C ILE A 69 4.31 -11.80 28.54
N ILE A 70 4.52 -12.61 29.58
CA ILE A 70 5.86 -13.13 29.91
C ILE A 70 6.29 -14.13 28.84
N ALA A 71 5.43 -15.09 28.48
CA ALA A 71 5.71 -16.01 27.39
C ALA A 71 5.86 -15.29 26.04
N ALA A 72 5.07 -14.22 25.81
CA ALA A 72 5.21 -13.42 24.60
C ALA A 72 6.59 -12.75 24.47
N LYS A 73 7.19 -12.34 25.60
CA LYS A 73 8.54 -11.74 25.64
C LYS A 73 9.65 -12.80 25.54
N SER A 74 9.46 -14.00 26.10
CA SER A 74 10.46 -15.07 26.01
C SER A 74 10.69 -15.55 24.57
N LEU A 75 9.67 -15.46 23.70
CA LEU A 75 9.80 -15.76 22.27
C LEU A 75 10.87 -14.91 21.56
N ASP A 76 11.22 -13.73 22.07
CA ASP A 76 12.28 -12.91 21.50
C ASP A 76 13.69 -13.45 21.82
N LEU A 77 13.83 -14.24 22.90
CA LEU A 77 15.11 -14.76 23.40
C LEU A 77 15.58 -16.04 22.69
N ASP A 78 14.67 -16.77 22.03
CA ASP A 78 14.94 -18.10 21.46
C ASP A 78 15.59 -18.11 20.06
N LEU A 79 16.36 -17.10 19.66
CA LEU A 79 17.23 -17.22 18.46
C LEU A 79 18.63 -16.64 18.66
N PRO A 80 19.68 -17.47 18.57
CA PRO A 80 21.02 -17.01 18.26
C PRO A 80 21.06 -16.45 16.83
N SER A 81 21.88 -15.43 16.65
CA SER A 81 22.34 -14.93 15.36
C SER A 81 23.01 -16.05 14.56
N GLU A 82 22.38 -16.51 13.48
CA GLU A 82 23.05 -17.32 12.45
C GLU A 82 24.00 -16.44 11.65
N SER A 83 25.19 -16.26 12.21
CA SER A 83 26.42 -15.97 11.47
C SER A 83 27.45 -17.02 11.90
N SER A 84 28.19 -17.53 10.91
CA SER A 84 29.31 -18.48 10.95
C SER A 84 29.02 -19.98 11.12
N ASN A 85 29.23 -20.69 9.99
CA ASN A 85 29.74 -22.04 9.74
C ASN A 85 29.85 -23.04 10.92
N PRO A 86 29.47 -24.32 10.72
CA PRO A 86 29.93 -25.40 11.57
C PRO A 86 31.04 -26.23 10.87
N GLU A 87 32.23 -26.23 11.46
CA GLU A 87 33.09 -27.41 11.50
C GLU A 87 32.61 -28.32 12.65
N ASP A 88 32.84 -29.61 12.47
CA ASP A 88 32.32 -30.74 13.24
C ASP A 88 32.46 -30.64 14.77
N SER A 89 31.42 -31.04 15.49
CA SER A 89 31.55 -31.89 16.68
C SER A 89 30.21 -32.47 17.14
N ASP A 90 30.19 -33.80 17.17
CA ASP A 90 29.20 -34.66 17.80
C ASP A 90 29.07 -34.37 19.31
N VAL A 91 27.86 -34.01 19.78
CA VAL A 91 27.32 -34.51 21.06
C VAL A 91 25.80 -34.60 20.96
N SER A 92 25.32 -35.83 21.02
CA SER A 92 23.91 -36.22 21.09
C SER A 92 23.23 -35.74 22.37
N ASN A 93 22.11 -35.01 22.25
CA ASN A 93 21.05 -35.02 23.24
C ASN A 93 19.67 -35.02 22.54
N LYS A 94 19.07 -36.22 22.49
CA LYS A 94 17.72 -36.46 21.96
C LYS A 94 16.68 -35.83 22.88
N SER A 95 16.03 -34.76 22.42
CA SER A 95 14.65 -34.46 22.81
C SER A 95 13.80 -34.43 21.54
N SER A 96 12.89 -35.39 21.47
CA SER A 96 12.03 -35.69 20.32
C SER A 96 11.09 -34.53 20.01
N CYS A 97 11.38 -33.74 18.99
CA CYS A 97 10.40 -32.86 18.35
C CYS A 97 9.54 -33.69 17.39
N SER A 98 8.37 -34.12 17.87
CA SER A 98 7.37 -34.76 17.03
C SER A 98 6.89 -33.73 15.99
N MET A 99 7.10 -34.03 14.70
CA MET A 99 6.47 -33.30 13.61
C MET A 99 4.96 -33.55 13.65
N VAL A 100 4.23 -32.70 14.37
CA VAL A 100 2.80 -32.56 14.19
C VAL A 100 2.60 -31.53 13.09
N THR A 101 2.23 -31.99 11.91
CA THR A 101 1.55 -31.15 10.93
C THR A 101 0.13 -30.89 11.46
N PRO A 102 -0.29 -29.64 11.75
CA PRO A 102 -1.69 -29.36 11.96
C PRO A 102 -2.23 -28.83 10.64
N ARG A 103 -2.55 -29.74 9.72
CA ARG A 103 -3.55 -29.47 8.68
C ARG A 103 -4.91 -29.67 9.33
N GLY A 104 -5.46 -28.62 9.95
CA GLY A 104 -6.84 -28.58 10.43
C GLY A 104 -7.03 -27.94 11.80
N ASN A 105 -7.53 -26.70 11.83
CA ASN A 105 -8.83 -26.32 12.41
C ASN A 105 -8.98 -24.79 12.34
N TYR A 106 -9.46 -24.28 11.20
CA TYR A 106 -9.69 -22.84 10.98
C TYR A 106 -10.89 -22.26 11.75
N ASP A 107 -11.52 -23.05 12.63
CA ASP A 107 -12.75 -22.67 13.33
C ASP A 107 -12.52 -22.00 14.71
N ASN A 108 -11.30 -22.04 15.25
CA ASN A 108 -11.03 -21.49 16.59
C ASN A 108 -10.75 -19.98 16.62
N VAL A 109 -10.38 -19.36 15.49
CA VAL A 109 -10.18 -17.89 15.42
C VAL A 109 -11.51 -17.14 15.30
N ARG A 110 -12.58 -17.82 14.85
CA ARG A 110 -13.91 -17.22 14.69
C ARG A 110 -14.71 -17.10 15.99
N ASN A 111 -14.28 -17.78 17.06
CA ASN A 111 -15.02 -17.90 18.32
C ASN A 111 -14.38 -17.18 19.52
N LEU A 112 -13.32 -16.40 19.32
CA LEU A 112 -12.87 -15.46 20.33
C LEU A 112 -13.93 -14.36 20.44
N LYS A 113 -14.73 -14.42 21.52
CA LYS A 113 -15.58 -13.28 21.95
C LYS A 113 -14.72 -12.00 21.86
N PRO A 114 -15.29 -10.85 21.46
CA PRO A 114 -14.54 -9.60 21.42
C PRO A 114 -13.96 -9.34 22.81
N GLN A 115 -12.69 -9.71 23.00
CA GLN A 115 -12.04 -9.60 24.28
C GLN A 115 -11.39 -8.24 24.25
N GLU A 116 -11.96 -7.31 25.01
CA GLU A 116 -11.46 -5.95 25.11
C GLU A 116 -10.00 -6.00 25.58
N TRP A 117 -9.12 -5.36 24.84
CA TRP A 117 -7.71 -5.31 25.17
C TRP A 117 -7.55 -4.50 26.46
N THR A 118 -6.91 -5.05 27.48
CA THR A 118 -6.45 -4.21 28.58
C THR A 118 -5.40 -3.22 28.06
N SER A 119 -5.23 -2.08 28.73
CA SER A 119 -4.24 -1.06 28.34
C SER A 119 -2.83 -1.64 28.19
N LEU A 120 -2.45 -2.58 29.07
CA LEU A 120 -1.15 -3.25 29.02
C LEU A 120 -1.05 -4.20 27.82
N GLN A 121 -2.06 -5.05 27.60
CA GLN A 121 -2.07 -5.94 26.43
C GLN A 121 -2.04 -5.15 25.12
N PHE A 122 -2.80 -4.05 25.03
CA PHE A 122 -2.81 -3.19 23.85
C PHE A 122 -1.43 -2.55 23.60
N ALA A 123 -0.79 -2.03 24.64
CA ALA A 123 0.53 -1.43 24.53
C ALA A 123 1.57 -2.45 24.04
N GLU A 124 1.62 -3.64 24.64
CA GLU A 124 2.55 -4.71 24.28
C GLU A 124 2.26 -5.27 22.87
N ALA A 125 0.99 -5.45 22.50
CA ALA A 125 0.60 -5.90 21.16
C ALA A 125 0.99 -4.88 20.09
N LYS A 126 0.75 -3.59 20.35
CA LYS A 126 1.17 -2.51 19.46
C LYS A 126 2.70 -2.50 19.30
N LEU A 127 3.46 -2.69 20.38
CA LEU A 127 4.92 -2.78 20.32
C LEU A 127 5.39 -3.99 19.51
N ALA A 128 4.78 -5.17 19.72
CA ALA A 128 5.08 -6.38 18.97
C ALA A 128 4.84 -6.20 17.46
N LEU A 129 3.70 -5.60 17.09
CA LEU A 129 3.38 -5.31 15.70
C LEU A 129 4.37 -4.29 15.11
N LEU A 130 4.67 -3.21 15.83
CA LEU A 130 5.64 -2.20 15.35
C LEU A 130 7.04 -2.78 15.19
N GLN A 131 7.46 -3.70 16.06
CA GLN A 131 8.74 -4.41 15.94
C GLN A 131 8.77 -5.27 14.68
N PHE A 132 7.70 -6.01 14.39
CA PHE A 132 7.57 -6.77 13.14
C PHE A 132 7.61 -5.84 11.91
N LEU A 133 6.87 -4.73 11.93
CA LEU A 133 6.85 -3.76 10.82
C LEU A 133 8.18 -2.99 10.66
N LYS A 134 9.12 -3.09 11.59
CA LYS A 134 10.49 -2.56 11.42
C LYS A 134 11.40 -3.48 10.62
N ILE A 135 11.04 -4.74 10.42
CA ILE A 135 11.85 -5.68 9.64
C ILE A 135 11.93 -5.19 8.19
N GLU A 136 13.14 -4.90 7.73
CA GLU A 136 13.39 -4.40 6.37
C GLU A 136 14.03 -5.49 5.53
N THR A 137 13.28 -5.99 4.55
CA THR A 137 13.80 -6.93 3.57
C THR A 137 13.86 -6.28 2.19
N THR A 138 14.96 -6.48 1.46
CA THR A 138 15.11 -5.97 0.08
C THR A 138 14.39 -6.87 -0.92
N LYS A 139 14.32 -8.18 -0.62
CA LYS A 139 13.65 -9.22 -1.41
C LYS A 139 12.56 -9.87 -0.54
N CYS A 140 11.48 -10.32 -1.14
CA CYS A 140 10.43 -11.05 -0.45
C CYS A 140 10.97 -12.37 0.14
N GLY A 141 10.68 -12.68 1.40
CA GLY A 141 11.03 -13.95 2.04
C GLY A 141 10.40 -15.17 1.36
N ASN A 142 9.23 -14.98 0.73
CA ASN A 142 8.43 -16.02 0.09
C ASN A 142 8.81 -16.24 -1.38
N CYS A 143 8.52 -15.28 -2.28
CA CYS A 143 8.78 -15.43 -3.72
C CYS A 143 10.14 -14.89 -4.19
N LYS A 144 10.94 -14.30 -3.29
CA LYS A 144 12.25 -13.67 -3.59
C LYS A 144 12.20 -12.47 -4.54
N ALA A 145 11.04 -12.03 -5.00
CA ALA A 145 10.90 -10.85 -5.86
C ALA A 145 11.35 -9.56 -5.14
N LYS A 146 11.82 -8.59 -5.93
CA LYS A 146 12.07 -7.22 -5.47
C LYS A 146 10.91 -6.32 -5.85
N ASN A 147 10.46 -5.49 -4.91
CA ASN A 147 9.39 -4.51 -5.13
C ASN A 147 9.93 -3.21 -5.74
N PRO A 148 9.04 -2.42 -6.38
CA PRO A 148 9.33 -1.03 -6.72
C PRO A 148 9.63 -0.20 -5.49
N ARG A 149 10.47 0.82 -5.68
CA ARG A 149 10.71 1.81 -4.63
C ARG A 149 9.52 2.75 -4.60
N ILE A 150 8.82 2.79 -3.46
CA ILE A 150 7.74 3.75 -3.22
C ILE A 150 8.24 4.96 -2.44
N SER A 151 7.74 6.12 -2.79
CA SER A 151 7.96 7.39 -2.10
C SER A 151 6.62 8.07 -1.82
N LYS A 152 6.63 9.01 -0.88
CA LYS A 152 5.48 9.89 -0.59
C LYS A 152 5.91 11.34 -0.73
N PRO A 153 5.95 11.90 -1.96
CA PRO A 153 6.44 13.26 -2.20
C PRO A 153 5.58 14.32 -1.49
N THR A 154 4.28 14.04 -1.38
CA THR A 154 3.31 14.88 -0.67
C THR A 154 2.54 14.01 0.32
N PHE A 155 2.16 14.56 1.47
CA PHE A 155 1.34 13.84 2.43
C PHE A 155 0.02 13.38 1.78
N GLY A 156 -0.34 12.12 2.01
CA GLY A 156 -1.53 11.51 1.41
C GLY A 156 -1.39 11.14 -0.07
N TRP A 157 -0.21 11.19 -0.68
CA TRP A 157 0.00 10.74 -2.07
C TRP A 157 1.22 9.83 -2.18
N ILE A 158 1.09 8.69 -2.87
CA ILE A 158 2.13 7.68 -3.00
C ILE A 158 2.56 7.59 -4.47
N HIS A 159 3.87 7.53 -4.69
CA HIS A 159 4.47 7.43 -6.01
C HIS A 159 5.43 6.23 -6.08
N MET A 160 5.37 5.48 -7.18
CA MET A 160 6.34 4.44 -7.49
C MET A 160 7.45 5.00 -8.37
N ASN A 161 8.69 4.87 -7.93
CA ASN A 161 9.87 5.45 -8.58
C ASN A 161 10.48 4.52 -9.63
N GLY A 162 9.72 3.56 -10.15
CA GLY A 162 10.23 2.53 -11.05
C GLY A 162 11.03 1.43 -10.35
N MET A 163 11.50 0.49 -11.17
CA MET A 163 12.47 -0.54 -10.78
C MET A 163 13.68 -0.52 -11.71
N PRO A 164 14.90 -0.78 -11.18
CA PRO A 164 16.06 -0.99 -12.03
C PRO A 164 15.82 -2.14 -13.01
N HIS A 165 16.27 -1.99 -14.26
CA HIS A 165 16.11 -3.02 -15.29
C HIS A 165 16.68 -4.39 -14.89
N ALA A 166 17.76 -4.41 -14.12
CA ALA A 166 18.33 -5.65 -13.57
C ALA A 166 17.34 -6.38 -12.64
N ASP A 167 16.58 -5.63 -11.83
CA ASP A 167 15.62 -6.17 -10.88
C ASP A 167 14.35 -6.66 -11.60
N ILE A 168 13.89 -5.94 -12.62
CA ILE A 168 12.80 -6.38 -13.50
C ILE A 168 13.17 -7.71 -14.16
N ARG A 169 14.35 -7.81 -14.79
CA ARG A 169 14.82 -9.06 -15.40
C ARG A 169 14.92 -10.20 -14.38
N ALA A 170 15.46 -9.93 -13.20
CA ALA A 170 15.59 -10.95 -12.15
C ALA A 170 14.23 -11.47 -11.66
N ASN A 171 13.22 -10.60 -11.57
CA ASN A 171 11.86 -11.00 -11.21
C ASN A 171 11.21 -11.85 -12.33
N LEU A 172 11.36 -11.45 -13.60
CA LEU A 172 10.83 -12.19 -14.75
C LEU A 172 11.45 -13.59 -14.88
N ILE A 173 12.77 -13.73 -14.73
CA ILE A 173 13.46 -15.03 -14.79
C ILE A 173 12.94 -15.99 -13.69
N ARG A 174 12.47 -15.45 -12.56
CA ARG A 174 11.88 -16.22 -11.46
C ARG A 174 10.41 -16.53 -11.64
N GLY A 175 9.79 -16.12 -12.74
CA GLY A 175 8.35 -16.29 -12.96
C GLY A 175 7.48 -15.42 -12.06
N CYS A 176 8.05 -14.39 -11.43
CA CYS A 176 7.28 -13.42 -10.63
C CYS A 176 6.61 -12.41 -11.55
N ASN A 177 5.55 -12.85 -12.24
CA ASN A 177 4.73 -12.02 -13.09
C ASN A 177 3.62 -11.34 -12.27
N LEU A 178 3.28 -10.11 -12.62
CA LEU A 178 2.07 -9.46 -12.11
C LEU A 178 0.86 -10.11 -12.79
N GLY A 179 -0.13 -10.54 -12.00
CA GLY A 179 -1.47 -10.81 -12.53
C GLY A 179 -2.05 -9.53 -13.15
N GLU A 180 -2.91 -9.66 -14.16
CA GLU A 180 -3.45 -8.57 -15.00
C GLU A 180 -4.39 -7.57 -14.26
N THR A 181 -4.16 -7.29 -12.98
CA THR A 181 -5.14 -6.62 -12.11
C THR A 181 -4.72 -5.21 -11.69
N PHE A 182 -4.32 -4.36 -12.64
CA PHE A 182 -4.32 -2.91 -12.43
C PHE A 182 -5.17 -2.28 -13.52
N SER A 183 -6.31 -1.71 -13.15
CA SER A 183 -7.19 -1.00 -14.07
C SER A 183 -6.58 0.35 -14.41
N GLY A 184 -6.01 0.49 -15.60
CA GLY A 184 -5.53 1.77 -16.12
C GLY A 184 -4.35 1.63 -17.07
N GLY A 185 -4.60 1.07 -18.25
CA GLY A 185 -3.61 0.96 -19.31
C GLY A 185 -4.21 0.26 -20.51
N GLU A 186 -5.14 0.94 -21.20
CA GLU A 186 -5.52 0.52 -22.54
C GLU A 186 -4.29 0.57 -23.46
N GLU A 187 -4.20 -0.43 -24.33
CA GLU A 187 -3.11 -0.62 -25.26
C GLU A 187 -3.03 0.57 -26.24
N GLU A 188 -2.15 1.53 -25.99
CA GLU A 188 -1.66 2.43 -27.04
C GLU A 188 -0.78 1.60 -28.00
N LYS A 189 -1.41 1.10 -29.06
CA LYS A 189 -0.71 0.97 -30.35
C LYS A 189 -0.42 2.39 -30.83
N ASP A 190 0.82 2.84 -30.70
CA ASP A 190 1.28 3.92 -31.56
C ASP A 190 2.66 3.65 -32.16
N LEU A 191 2.68 3.86 -33.47
CA LEU A 191 3.81 3.81 -34.39
C LEU A 191 4.45 5.19 -34.35
N GLY A 192 5.54 5.35 -33.61
CA GLY A 192 6.26 6.63 -33.58
C GLY A 192 7.67 6.45 -33.10
N ALA A 193 8.62 6.41 -34.04
CA ALA A 193 10.03 6.47 -33.76
C ALA A 193 10.38 7.88 -33.26
N SER A 194 10.94 7.98 -32.05
CA SER A 194 11.77 9.12 -31.66
C SER A 194 13.07 8.60 -31.07
N SER A 195 14.15 9.00 -31.73
CA SER A 195 15.54 8.78 -31.37
C SER A 195 15.89 9.54 -30.10
N ASP A 196 16.42 8.85 -29.09
CA ASP A 196 17.33 9.45 -28.13
C ASP A 196 18.62 8.63 -28.13
N VAL A 197 19.65 9.32 -28.60
CA VAL A 197 21.04 8.86 -28.76
C VAL A 197 21.75 9.16 -27.46
N ASP A 198 22.19 8.13 -26.72
CA ASP A 198 23.22 8.29 -25.70
C ASP A 198 24.53 7.73 -26.22
N ALA A 199 25.53 8.61 -26.22
CA ALA A 199 26.90 8.38 -26.67
C ALA A 199 27.69 7.48 -25.69
N PRO A 200 28.67 6.70 -26.18
CA PRO A 200 29.79 6.27 -25.37
C PRO A 200 31.06 7.06 -25.73
N GLU A 201 31.78 7.49 -24.70
CA GLU A 201 33.10 8.10 -24.81
C GLU A 201 34.18 7.07 -25.23
N THR A 202 35.11 7.61 -26.03
CA THR A 202 36.55 7.31 -26.17
C THR A 202 37.01 5.92 -26.62
N HIS A 203 37.59 5.84 -27.82
CA HIS A 203 39.02 6.04 -28.07
C HIS A 203 39.33 5.91 -29.58
N SER A 204 39.94 6.94 -30.14
CA SER A 204 40.52 6.95 -31.49
C SER A 204 41.78 6.09 -31.57
N PHE A 205 41.95 5.30 -32.64
CA PHE A 205 43.21 5.19 -33.37
C PHE A 205 42.97 4.72 -34.82
N ASN A 206 43.59 5.43 -35.76
CA ASN A 206 43.49 5.30 -37.22
C ASN A 206 44.43 4.21 -37.79
N GLY A 207 44.08 3.65 -38.96
CA GLY A 207 44.98 2.81 -39.77
C GLY A 207 44.43 2.27 -41.11
N THR A 208 44.19 3.17 -42.09
CA THR A 208 44.59 3.14 -43.52
C THR A 208 44.71 1.81 -44.35
N PHE A 209 43.73 1.57 -45.26
CA PHE A 209 43.72 1.07 -46.69
C PHE A 209 44.31 -0.31 -47.14
N PRO A 210 44.08 -0.82 -48.40
CA PRO A 210 42.88 -0.92 -49.27
C PRO A 210 42.68 -2.28 -50.03
N GLY A 211 41.49 -2.47 -50.67
CA GLY A 211 41.20 -3.45 -51.76
C GLY A 211 40.59 -4.79 -51.29
N THR A 212 39.67 -5.48 -51.96
CA THR A 212 39.15 -5.47 -53.34
C THR A 212 37.86 -6.33 -53.38
N GLN A 213 36.87 -5.88 -54.16
CA GLN A 213 35.80 -6.65 -54.84
C GLN A 213 34.76 -7.51 -54.09
N ASP A 214 33.52 -7.26 -54.51
CA ASP A 214 32.27 -7.95 -54.24
C ASP A 214 32.29 -9.46 -54.51
N THR A 215 31.69 -10.24 -53.61
CA THR A 215 30.72 -11.30 -53.98
C THR A 215 29.78 -11.56 -52.80
N ALA A 216 28.48 -11.64 -53.10
CA ALA A 216 27.41 -11.80 -52.15
C ALA A 216 27.30 -13.24 -51.62
N ALA A 217 27.23 -13.42 -50.29
CA ALA A 217 26.39 -14.44 -49.64
C ALA A 217 26.36 -14.30 -48.10
N ARG A 218 25.15 -14.11 -47.56
CA ARG A 218 24.67 -14.47 -46.21
C ARG A 218 25.32 -13.78 -45.00
N ARG A 219 24.91 -12.53 -44.78
CA ARG A 219 24.92 -11.91 -43.44
C ARG A 219 23.76 -12.47 -42.61
N HIS A 220 24.09 -13.22 -41.56
CA HIS A 220 23.18 -13.42 -40.44
C HIS A 220 22.73 -12.05 -39.93
N GLN A 221 21.45 -11.74 -40.12
CA GLN A 221 20.78 -10.66 -39.40
C GLN A 221 20.87 -10.98 -37.91
N LYS A 222 21.71 -10.23 -37.20
CA LYS A 222 21.70 -10.15 -35.76
C LYS A 222 20.40 -9.44 -35.40
N GLY A 223 19.36 -10.23 -35.10
CA GLY A 223 18.05 -9.72 -34.73
C GLY A 223 18.18 -8.70 -33.59
N SER A 224 17.59 -7.52 -33.78
CA SER A 224 17.37 -6.60 -32.70
C SER A 224 16.52 -7.33 -31.66
N GLY A 225 17.07 -7.52 -30.46
CA GLY A 225 16.40 -8.26 -29.40
C GLY A 225 15.10 -7.55 -29.04
N ALA A 226 13.97 -8.11 -29.48
CA ALA A 226 12.65 -7.67 -29.04
C ALA A 226 12.62 -7.74 -27.52
N VAL A 227 12.39 -6.59 -26.87
CA VAL A 227 12.24 -6.54 -25.41
C VAL A 227 11.04 -7.43 -25.05
N PRO A 228 11.19 -8.40 -24.12
CA PRO A 228 10.09 -9.26 -23.73
C PRO A 228 8.88 -8.43 -23.29
N SER A 229 7.69 -8.73 -23.81
CA SER A 229 6.46 -7.97 -23.52
C SER A 229 6.20 -7.80 -22.01
N GLY A 230 6.52 -8.81 -21.20
CA GLY A 230 6.43 -8.75 -19.73
C GLY A 230 7.34 -7.71 -19.07
N PHE A 231 8.49 -7.39 -19.68
CA PHE A 231 9.41 -6.37 -19.17
C PHE A 231 8.84 -4.96 -19.35
N LYS A 232 8.24 -4.67 -20.51
CA LYS A 232 7.61 -3.37 -20.77
C LYS A 232 6.41 -3.17 -19.84
N LYS A 233 5.52 -4.16 -19.75
CA LYS A 233 4.38 -4.15 -18.81
C LYS A 233 4.81 -3.85 -17.37
N GLN A 234 5.84 -4.54 -16.85
CA GLN A 234 6.30 -4.35 -15.49
C GLN A 234 7.02 -3.01 -15.26
N LYS A 235 7.72 -2.49 -16.28
CA LYS A 235 8.34 -1.16 -16.21
C LYS A 235 7.28 -0.06 -16.10
N ASP A 236 6.26 -0.14 -16.93
CA ASP A 236 5.22 0.88 -17.04
C ASP A 236 4.31 0.88 -15.78
N LEU A 237 3.93 -0.31 -15.28
CA LEU A 237 3.11 -0.46 -14.07
C LEU A 237 3.75 0.07 -12.78
N PHE A 238 5.08 0.06 -12.71
CA PHE A 238 5.81 0.45 -11.49
C PHE A 238 6.40 1.87 -11.55
N SER A 239 6.02 2.66 -12.54
CA SER A 239 6.44 4.04 -12.69
C SER A 239 5.21 4.94 -12.70
N GLY A 240 5.02 5.76 -11.66
CA GLY A 240 3.92 6.71 -11.61
C GLY A 240 3.19 6.77 -10.26
N PRO A 241 2.07 7.50 -10.21
CA PRO A 241 1.24 7.60 -9.01
C PRO A 241 0.60 6.24 -8.70
N LEU A 242 0.63 5.86 -7.42
CA LEU A 242 -0.05 4.67 -6.93
C LEU A 242 -1.40 5.10 -6.36
N LEU A 243 -2.48 4.78 -7.07
CA LEU A 243 -3.82 5.29 -6.77
C LEU A 243 -4.46 4.55 -5.58
N PRO A 244 -5.37 5.21 -4.83
CA PRO A 244 -6.06 4.56 -3.72
C PRO A 244 -6.79 3.27 -4.10
N SER A 245 -7.35 3.18 -5.33
CA SER A 245 -7.98 1.95 -5.84
C SER A 245 -6.98 0.80 -5.94
N ASP A 246 -5.82 1.05 -6.56
CA ASP A 246 -4.78 0.03 -6.77
C ASP A 246 -4.23 -0.46 -5.42
N VAL A 247 -4.03 0.47 -4.47
CA VAL A 247 -3.60 0.11 -3.11
C VAL A 247 -4.67 -0.69 -2.39
N LYS A 248 -5.95 -0.35 -2.56
CA LYS A 248 -7.04 -1.09 -1.95
C LYS A 248 -7.00 -2.55 -2.38
N ASP A 249 -6.81 -2.81 -3.66
CA ASP A 249 -6.70 -4.18 -4.21
C ASP A 249 -5.47 -4.92 -3.67
N ILE A 250 -4.32 -4.23 -3.54
CA ILE A 250 -3.10 -4.81 -2.96
C ILE A 250 -3.33 -5.20 -1.49
N ILE A 251 -3.96 -4.33 -0.71
CA ILE A 251 -4.21 -4.55 0.73
C ILE A 251 -5.29 -5.62 0.93
N GLU A 252 -6.32 -5.66 0.07
CA GLU A 252 -7.36 -6.70 0.10
C GLU A 252 -6.74 -8.09 -0.09
N LYS A 253 -5.92 -8.27 -1.12
CA LYS A 253 -5.17 -9.53 -1.35
C LYS A 253 -4.23 -9.89 -0.18
N LEU A 254 -3.64 -8.90 0.49
CA LEU A 254 -2.85 -9.16 1.70
C LEU A 254 -3.73 -9.71 2.82
N TRP A 255 -4.90 -9.11 3.05
CA TRP A 255 -5.83 -9.55 4.09
C TRP A 255 -6.38 -10.96 3.82
N GLU A 256 -6.51 -11.35 2.56
CA GLU A 256 -6.86 -12.72 2.15
C GLU A 256 -5.74 -13.72 2.46
N ASN A 257 -4.49 -13.37 2.13
CA ASN A 257 -3.34 -14.26 2.29
C ASN A 257 -2.85 -14.37 3.74
N GLU A 258 -2.85 -13.26 4.48
CA GLU A 258 -2.23 -13.11 5.80
C GLU A 258 -3.28 -12.76 6.87
N PHE A 259 -4.47 -13.38 6.74
CA PHE A 259 -5.65 -13.08 7.56
C PHE A 259 -5.37 -13.06 9.06
N GLU A 260 -4.58 -14.00 9.58
CA GLU A 260 -4.30 -14.12 11.02
C GLU A 260 -3.64 -12.84 11.57
N LEU A 261 -2.52 -12.42 10.99
CA LEU A 261 -1.84 -11.19 11.42
C LEU A 261 -2.67 -9.94 11.11
N CYS A 262 -3.31 -9.89 9.94
CA CYS A 262 -4.15 -8.78 9.51
C CYS A 262 -5.38 -8.58 10.41
N SER A 263 -5.94 -9.66 10.97
CA SER A 263 -7.07 -9.58 11.90
C SER A 263 -6.70 -8.83 13.18
N PHE A 264 -5.50 -9.06 13.74
CA PHE A 264 -4.99 -8.29 14.87
C PHE A 264 -4.80 -6.81 14.56
N ILE A 265 -4.35 -6.46 13.34
CA ILE A 265 -4.25 -5.06 12.91
C ILE A 265 -5.63 -4.40 12.92
N SER A 266 -6.63 -5.06 12.34
CA SER A 266 -8.01 -4.56 12.33
C SER A 266 -8.59 -4.42 13.75
N ASP A 267 -8.35 -5.40 14.61
CA ASP A 267 -8.83 -5.40 16.00
C ASP A 267 -8.20 -4.29 16.84
N MET A 268 -6.89 -4.06 16.69
CA MET A 268 -6.22 -2.96 17.38
C MET A 268 -6.73 -1.59 16.94
N GLN A 269 -7.14 -1.43 15.68
CA GLN A 269 -7.67 -0.16 15.17
C GLN A 269 -9.16 0.05 15.49
N GLN A 270 -9.89 -1.01 15.82
CA GLN A 270 -11.35 -0.98 16.04
C GLN A 270 -11.72 -1.41 17.46
N GLN A 271 -11.26 -0.63 18.43
CA GLN A 271 -11.80 -0.68 19.79
C GLN A 271 -13.25 -0.14 19.76
N GLY A 272 -14.22 -0.95 19.30
CA GLY A 272 -15.61 -0.54 19.16
C GLY A 272 -16.58 -1.64 18.74
N PHE A 273 -17.88 -1.40 18.93
CA PHE A 273 -18.97 -2.29 18.54
C PHE A 273 -19.24 -2.20 17.02
N GLY A 274 -19.14 -3.32 16.29
CA GLY A 274 -19.49 -3.36 14.86
C GLY A 274 -18.83 -4.51 14.09
N LYS A 275 -19.17 -4.65 12.80
CA LYS A 275 -18.45 -5.54 11.88
C LYS A 275 -17.02 -5.01 11.72
N LYS A 276 -16.02 -5.86 11.90
CA LYS A 276 -14.60 -5.53 11.73
C LYS A 276 -14.37 -4.97 10.30
N ALA A 277 -14.17 -3.66 10.18
CA ALA A 277 -13.70 -3.00 8.97
C ALA A 277 -12.28 -3.50 8.68
N GLY A 278 -12.11 -4.48 7.80
CA GLY A 278 -10.83 -5.16 7.58
C GLY A 278 -9.76 -4.23 7.00
N HIS A 279 -9.49 -4.38 5.71
CA HIS A 279 -8.57 -3.53 4.96
C HIS A 279 -9.16 -2.15 4.63
N SER A 280 -10.48 -1.99 4.70
CA SER A 280 -11.17 -0.76 4.28
C SER A 280 -10.90 0.46 5.16
N ILE A 281 -10.42 0.29 6.40
CA ILE A 281 -10.13 1.40 7.34
C ILE A 281 -9.13 2.41 6.79
N PHE A 282 -8.24 1.96 5.89
CA PHE A 282 -7.20 2.79 5.30
C PHE A 282 -7.72 3.71 4.20
N PHE A 283 -8.99 3.61 3.84
CA PHE A 283 -9.62 4.38 2.77
C PHE A 283 -10.92 5.03 3.24
N LEU A 284 -11.23 6.18 2.67
CA LEU A 284 -12.50 6.87 2.85
C LEU A 284 -13.24 6.86 1.52
N GLY A 285 -14.45 6.28 1.50
CA GLY A 285 -15.42 6.47 0.42
C GLY A 285 -16.46 7.55 0.75
N VAL A 286 -16.54 7.95 2.03
CA VAL A 286 -17.54 8.88 2.53
C VAL A 286 -16.90 9.81 3.55
N VAL A 287 -17.23 11.09 3.51
CA VAL A 287 -16.85 12.09 4.52
C VAL A 287 -18.09 12.51 5.31
N LEU A 288 -18.04 12.38 6.63
CA LEU A 288 -19.14 12.81 7.51
C LEU A 288 -19.19 14.33 7.61
N VAL A 289 -20.38 14.89 7.49
CA VAL A 289 -20.65 16.32 7.65
C VAL A 289 -21.30 16.53 9.03
N PRO A 290 -20.62 17.24 9.96
CA PRO A 290 -21.20 17.51 11.26
C PRO A 290 -22.49 18.34 11.15
N PRO A 291 -23.40 18.21 12.12
CA PRO A 291 -24.59 19.03 12.19
C PRO A 291 -24.29 20.54 12.15
N ILE A 292 -25.18 21.32 11.52
CA ILE A 292 -25.03 22.79 11.37
C ILE A 292 -24.79 23.51 12.71
N LYS A 293 -25.37 23.02 13.81
CA LYS A 293 -25.21 23.62 15.14
C LYS A 293 -23.75 23.63 15.64
N PHE A 294 -22.89 22.78 15.10
CA PHE A 294 -21.46 22.70 15.42
C PHE A 294 -20.56 23.46 14.43
N ARG A 295 -21.17 24.11 13.44
CA ARG A 295 -20.50 24.83 12.35
C ARG A 295 -21.30 26.08 11.99
N LEU A 296 -21.74 26.79 13.03
CA LEU A 296 -22.49 28.04 12.92
C LEU A 296 -21.60 29.13 12.31
N PRO A 297 -22.15 30.02 11.47
CA PRO A 297 -21.41 31.16 10.97
C PRO A 297 -21.06 32.15 12.10
N SER A 298 -19.96 32.84 11.94
CA SER A 298 -19.49 33.88 12.87
C SER A 298 -19.93 35.25 12.36
N LYS A 299 -20.37 36.15 13.25
CA LYS A 299 -20.69 37.53 12.90
C LYS A 299 -19.61 38.46 13.46
N GLY A 300 -18.98 39.26 12.58
CA GLY A 300 -18.00 40.29 12.94
C GLY A 300 -18.47 41.64 12.41
N GLY A 301 -18.96 42.52 13.30
CA GLY A 301 -19.66 43.74 12.88
C GLY A 301 -20.91 43.42 12.06
N ASP A 302 -21.04 44.03 10.88
CA ASP A 302 -22.15 43.77 9.95
C ASP A 302 -21.92 42.58 9.02
N SER A 303 -20.69 42.05 8.98
CA SER A 303 -20.32 40.93 8.11
C SER A 303 -20.55 39.58 8.78
N VAL A 304 -21.11 38.63 8.02
CA VAL A 304 -21.26 37.23 8.42
C VAL A 304 -20.22 36.40 7.66
N MET A 305 -19.41 35.66 8.41
CA MET A 305 -18.38 34.78 7.89
C MET A 305 -18.80 33.32 8.08
N GLU A 306 -18.54 32.50 7.06
CA GLU A 306 -18.77 31.06 7.16
C GLU A 306 -17.84 30.41 8.19
N HIS A 307 -18.33 29.35 8.83
CA HIS A 307 -17.49 28.56 9.72
C HIS A 307 -16.32 27.92 8.95
N PRO A 308 -15.08 27.90 9.47
CA PRO A 308 -13.92 27.35 8.76
C PRO A 308 -14.11 25.90 8.28
N GLN A 309 -14.75 25.06 9.10
CA GLN A 309 -15.07 23.68 8.69
C GLN A 309 -16.05 23.63 7.50
N THR A 310 -16.97 24.60 7.40
CA THR A 310 -17.87 24.70 6.25
C THR A 310 -17.11 25.04 4.99
N VAL A 311 -16.17 25.97 5.06
CA VAL A 311 -15.30 26.31 3.92
C VAL A 311 -14.51 25.10 3.43
N LEU A 312 -13.93 24.31 4.34
CA LEU A 312 -13.16 23.10 3.97
C LEU A 312 -14.05 21.99 3.38
N LEU A 313 -15.23 21.75 3.95
CA LEU A 313 -16.19 20.79 3.41
C LEU A 313 -16.69 21.20 2.02
N SER A 314 -16.92 22.49 1.79
CA SER A 314 -17.27 23.02 0.46
C SER A 314 -16.15 22.78 -0.56
N LYS A 315 -14.88 22.93 -0.17
CA LYS A 315 -13.73 22.61 -1.03
C LYS A 315 -13.69 21.11 -1.40
N VAL A 316 -13.92 20.23 -0.43
CA VAL A 316 -14.00 18.77 -0.69
C VAL A 316 -15.14 18.47 -1.67
N LEU A 317 -16.32 19.04 -1.46
CA LEU A 317 -17.47 18.84 -2.34
C LEU A 317 -17.19 19.34 -3.76
N GLN A 318 -16.59 20.52 -3.90
CA GLN A 318 -16.21 21.07 -5.21
C GLN A 318 -15.17 20.19 -5.92
N ALA A 319 -14.11 19.76 -5.23
CA ALA A 319 -13.10 18.87 -5.78
C ALA A 319 -13.72 17.53 -6.24
N ASN A 320 -14.67 17.00 -5.46
CA ASN A 320 -15.37 15.76 -5.79
C ASN A 320 -16.24 15.92 -7.05
N ILE A 321 -16.97 17.04 -7.18
CA ILE A 321 -17.77 17.35 -8.39
C ILE A 321 -16.86 17.53 -9.61
N TYR A 322 -15.72 18.23 -9.48
CA TYR A 322 -14.79 18.39 -10.59
C TYR A 322 -14.19 17.06 -11.05
N LEU A 323 -13.91 16.14 -10.11
CA LEU A 323 -13.46 14.79 -10.43
C LEU A 323 -14.58 13.98 -11.12
N ALA A 324 -15.82 14.03 -10.62
CA ALA A 324 -16.96 13.39 -11.27
C ALA A 324 -17.11 13.87 -12.72
N ASN A 325 -17.04 15.18 -12.94
CA ASN A 325 -17.15 15.78 -14.26
C ASN A 325 -15.98 15.39 -15.17
N ALA A 326 -14.78 15.18 -14.63
CA ALA A 326 -13.64 14.70 -15.41
C ALA A 326 -13.88 13.28 -15.92
N TYR A 327 -14.41 12.38 -15.09
CA TYR A 327 -14.77 11.03 -15.52
C TYR A 327 -15.84 11.02 -16.62
N VAL A 328 -16.81 11.93 -16.56
CA VAL A 328 -17.90 12.01 -17.55
C VAL A 328 -17.43 12.66 -18.86
N ASN A 329 -16.69 13.77 -18.78
CA ASN A 329 -16.38 14.58 -19.96
C ASN A 329 -15.05 14.19 -20.63
N GLN A 330 -14.13 13.56 -19.91
CA GLN A 330 -12.77 13.25 -20.39
C GLN A 330 -12.31 11.87 -19.87
N PRO A 331 -13.05 10.79 -20.17
CA PRO A 331 -12.75 9.45 -19.63
C PRO A 331 -11.35 8.95 -20.03
N ASP A 332 -10.91 9.28 -21.24
CA ASP A 332 -9.62 8.79 -21.78
C ASP A 332 -8.42 9.61 -21.27
N ASN A 333 -8.66 10.74 -20.59
CA ASN A 333 -7.59 11.60 -20.10
C ASN A 333 -7.17 11.25 -18.68
N ALA A 334 -6.44 10.12 -18.55
CA ALA A 334 -5.95 9.62 -17.27
C ALA A 334 -5.15 10.68 -16.48
N LYS A 335 -4.35 11.52 -17.16
CA LYS A 335 -3.56 12.58 -16.50
C LYS A 335 -4.45 13.60 -15.79
N VAL A 336 -5.53 14.03 -16.42
CA VAL A 336 -6.48 14.98 -15.81
C VAL A 336 -7.23 14.33 -14.66
N ILE A 337 -7.69 13.09 -14.81
CA ILE A 337 -8.39 12.35 -13.75
C ILE A 337 -7.49 12.21 -12.53
N VAL A 338 -6.25 11.78 -12.71
CA VAL A 338 -5.27 11.61 -11.62
C VAL A 338 -4.99 12.94 -10.92
N ALA A 339 -4.82 14.04 -11.67
CA ALA A 339 -4.61 15.37 -11.08
C ALA A 339 -5.83 15.84 -10.25
N ARG A 340 -7.04 15.60 -10.74
CA ARG A 340 -8.29 15.92 -10.00
C ARG A 340 -8.45 15.04 -8.76
N TRP A 341 -8.07 13.77 -8.83
CA TRP A 341 -8.07 12.87 -7.69
C TRP A 341 -7.07 13.30 -6.62
N MET A 342 -5.86 13.69 -7.02
CA MET A 342 -4.86 14.26 -6.11
C MET A 342 -5.39 15.52 -5.42
N ASN A 343 -6.09 16.40 -6.14
CA ASN A 343 -6.72 17.58 -5.56
C ASN A 343 -7.84 17.25 -4.56
N LEU A 344 -8.65 16.22 -4.84
CA LEU A 344 -9.65 15.71 -3.90
C LEU A 344 -8.98 15.18 -2.62
N GLN A 345 -7.95 14.35 -2.77
CA GLN A 345 -7.16 13.83 -1.65
C GLN A 345 -6.57 14.96 -0.80
N GLN A 346 -5.99 15.98 -1.43
CA GLN A 346 -5.43 17.12 -0.71
C GLN A 346 -6.51 17.90 0.05
N SER A 347 -7.68 18.11 -0.57
CA SER A 347 -8.81 18.78 0.09
C SER A 347 -9.29 18.01 1.32
N VAL A 348 -9.33 16.67 1.25
CA VAL A 348 -9.64 15.81 2.40
C VAL A 348 -8.52 15.86 3.44
N ASN A 349 -7.25 15.85 3.04
CA ASN A 349 -6.13 15.96 3.99
C ASN A 349 -6.22 17.25 4.81
N VAL A 350 -6.46 18.40 4.15
CA VAL A 350 -6.60 19.70 4.84
C VAL A 350 -7.80 19.73 5.77
N LEU A 351 -8.89 19.03 5.44
CA LEU A 351 -10.06 18.91 6.32
C LEU A 351 -9.72 18.20 7.65
N PHE A 352 -8.87 17.17 7.63
CA PHE A 352 -8.49 16.40 8.82
C PHE A 352 -7.26 16.97 9.55
N ASP A 353 -6.29 17.50 8.81
CA ASP A 353 -5.03 18.00 9.35
C ASP A 353 -4.52 19.19 8.53
N GLY A 354 -4.84 20.40 8.97
CA GLY A 354 -4.40 21.64 8.33
C GLY A 354 -2.89 21.91 8.43
N LYS A 355 -2.13 21.20 9.28
CA LYS A 355 -0.68 21.41 9.44
C LYS A 355 0.14 20.54 8.50
N ASN A 356 -0.22 19.27 8.38
CA ASN A 356 0.53 18.30 7.56
C ASN A 356 0.07 18.27 6.09
N ALA A 357 -1.04 18.94 5.77
CA ALA A 357 -1.62 18.99 4.42
C ALA A 357 -1.34 20.29 3.64
N ALA A 358 -0.76 21.30 4.31
CA ALA A 358 -0.44 22.61 3.74
C ALA A 358 0.91 22.61 3.00
#